data_AF-A0A7G7VLC7-F1
#
_entry.id   AF-A0A7G7VLC7-F1
#
_cell.length_a   1.000
_cell.length_b   1.000
_cell.length_c   1.000
_cell.angle_alpha   90.00
_cell.angle_beta   90.00
_cell.angle_gamma   90.00
#
_symmetry.space_group_name_H-M   'P 1'
#
loop_
_entity.id
_entity.type
_entity.pdbx_description
1 polymer ?
#
loop_
_entity_poly.entity_id
_entity_poly.type
_entity_poly.pdbx_seq_one_letter_code
_entity_poly.pdbx_strand_id
1 'polypeptide(L)'
;MQTKTVRIVLVLIALALLGAFAWREYAAQEERAHLLTGTVEARRVEVSTKESGYIEELFLEEGMAVHAGDVAARIGRRDLDAALLRDAAALAHAETSLQRTRSGNRAEEIRAAAERTRAARAAAEKANADYARGTALIADGAISQQAFDALREARDTADANLRAREEEQRLMERGSRSEDIQMAEEDVRRQQAILAIDSSAVSDLTVRVPKDGVVLTKNYEPGEFVRAGTPLATLIDPQDIWVKVYVTTDVLGDLRIGNPAKIYIDGQAEALPGTVTEISDAAEFTLRQSITKNERANLVFAVKVAVDNAAGILKPGMPADVDLELRDGQ
;
A
#
# COMPACT_ATOMS: atom_id res chain seq x y z
N MET A 1 -72.28 64.73 0.88
CA MET A 1 -72.25 63.43 1.58
C MET A 1 -71.30 62.39 0.96
N GLN A 2 -70.81 62.55 -0.28
CA GLN A 2 -69.92 61.55 -0.92
C GLN A 2 -68.46 61.54 -0.43
N THR A 3 -67.93 62.63 0.15
CA THR A 3 -66.50 62.71 0.56
C THR A 3 -66.16 61.93 1.82
N LYS A 4 -67.15 61.62 2.69
CA LYS A 4 -66.93 60.80 3.89
C LYS A 4 -66.83 59.31 3.54
N THR A 5 -67.66 58.83 2.62
CA THR A 5 -67.65 57.43 2.18
C THR A 5 -66.35 57.07 1.45
N VAL A 6 -65.84 57.98 0.60
CA VAL A 6 -64.56 57.78 -0.12
C VAL A 6 -63.37 57.69 0.84
N ARG A 7 -63.35 58.49 1.92
CA ARG A 7 -62.29 58.42 2.94
C ARG A 7 -62.32 57.10 3.72
N ILE A 8 -63.50 56.57 4.03
CA ILE A 8 -63.65 55.28 4.72
C ILE A 8 -63.15 54.13 3.84
N VAL A 9 -63.48 54.15 2.54
CA VAL A 9 -63.01 53.14 1.59
C VAL A 9 -61.49 53.18 1.42
N LEU A 10 -60.88 54.37 1.35
CA LEU A 10 -59.42 54.52 1.27
C LEU A 10 -58.70 53.99 2.52
N VAL A 11 -59.25 54.20 3.71
CA VAL A 11 -58.67 53.68 4.96
C VAL A 11 -58.77 52.15 5.02
N LEU A 12 -59.88 51.57 4.57
CA LEU A 12 -60.04 50.12 4.51
C LEU A 12 -59.08 49.47 3.50
N ILE A 13 -58.85 50.10 2.34
CA ILE A 13 -57.87 49.63 1.38
C ILE A 13 -56.45 49.73 1.95
N ALA A 14 -56.11 50.83 2.63
CA ALA A 14 -54.80 50.97 3.27
C ALA A 14 -54.56 49.92 4.36
N LEU A 15 -55.58 49.59 5.16
CA LEU A 15 -55.50 48.53 6.17
C LEU A 15 -55.39 47.13 5.54
N ALA A 16 -56.09 46.87 4.44
CA ALA A 16 -55.96 45.61 3.71
C ALA A 16 -54.56 45.45 3.08
N LEU A 17 -53.99 46.53 2.54
CA LEU A 17 -52.64 46.53 1.98
C LEU A 17 -51.57 46.39 3.07
N LEU A 18 -51.74 47.04 4.22
CA LEU A 18 -50.86 46.86 5.39
C LEU A 18 -50.97 45.44 5.96
N GLY A 19 -52.17 44.87 6.02
CA GLY A 19 -52.40 43.48 6.44
C GLY A 19 -51.76 42.48 5.48
N ALA A 20 -51.89 42.69 4.17
CA ALA A 20 -51.26 41.85 3.15
C ALA A 20 -49.72 42.01 3.17
N PHE A 21 -49.19 43.21 3.40
CA PHE A 21 -47.76 43.45 3.52
C PHE A 21 -47.19 42.81 4.79
N ALA A 22 -47.87 42.97 5.93
CA ALA A 22 -47.49 42.33 7.19
C ALA A 22 -47.59 40.81 7.11
N TRP A 23 -48.63 40.27 6.45
CA TRP A 23 -48.74 38.83 6.20
C TRP A 23 -47.61 38.33 5.29
N ARG A 24 -47.24 39.09 4.26
CA ARG A 24 -46.14 38.73 3.36
C ARG A 24 -44.80 38.72 4.10
N GLU A 25 -44.55 39.70 4.96
CA GLU A 25 -43.35 39.70 5.81
C GLU A 25 -43.38 38.57 6.84
N TYR A 26 -44.52 38.33 7.48
CA TYR A 26 -44.67 37.24 8.45
C TYR A 26 -44.44 35.86 7.81
N ALA A 27 -45.01 35.63 6.62
CA ALA A 27 -44.80 34.39 5.86
C ALA A 27 -43.34 34.23 5.40
N ALA A 28 -42.67 35.31 4.98
CA ALA A 28 -41.24 35.29 4.65
C ALA A 28 -40.35 35.07 5.89
N GLN A 29 -40.83 35.43 7.08
CA GLN A 29 -40.16 35.16 8.35
C GLN A 29 -40.32 33.71 8.79
N GLU A 30 -41.46 33.08 8.48
CA GLU A 30 -41.77 31.67 8.76
C GLU A 30 -41.01 30.73 7.82
N GLU A 31 -40.80 31.11 6.55
CA GLU A 31 -39.94 30.39 5.61
C GLU A 31 -38.47 30.32 6.10
N ARG A 32 -38.02 31.33 6.84
CA ARG A 32 -36.69 31.35 7.49
C ARG A 32 -36.62 30.51 8.77
N ALA A 33 -37.74 29.98 9.28
CA ALA A 33 -37.78 29.18 10.50
C ALA A 33 -37.20 27.76 10.33
N HIS A 34 -36.90 27.34 9.09
CA HIS A 34 -36.34 26.03 8.77
C HIS A 34 -34.84 26.06 8.40
N LEU A 35 -34.16 27.19 8.59
CA LEU A 35 -32.72 27.30 8.35
C LEU A 35 -31.94 26.64 9.49
N LEU A 36 -31.22 25.57 9.16
CA LEU A 36 -30.35 24.86 10.08
C LEU A 36 -28.91 25.29 9.87
N THR A 37 -28.30 25.89 10.88
CA THR A 37 -26.88 26.24 10.82
C THR A 37 -26.02 25.00 11.04
N GLY A 38 -25.11 24.75 10.10
CA GLY A 38 -24.15 23.66 10.12
C GLY A 38 -22.73 24.14 9.87
N THR A 39 -21.84 23.17 9.67
CA THR A 39 -20.45 23.43 9.32
C THR A 39 -20.07 22.63 8.09
N VAL A 40 -19.33 23.26 7.19
CA VAL A 40 -18.77 22.62 6.00
C VAL A 40 -17.67 21.66 6.45
N GLU A 41 -17.79 20.41 6.03
CA GLU A 41 -16.81 19.36 6.23
C GLU A 41 -16.42 18.76 4.87
N ALA A 42 -15.24 18.17 4.82
CA ALA A 42 -14.75 17.47 3.64
C ALA A 42 -14.16 16.12 4.04
N ARG A 43 -14.07 15.20 3.09
CA ARG A 43 -13.41 13.93 3.35
C ARG A 43 -11.93 14.17 3.59
N ARG A 44 -11.46 13.76 4.77
CA ARG A 44 -10.05 13.83 5.15
C ARG A 44 -9.35 12.53 4.79
N VAL A 45 -8.15 12.64 4.26
CA VAL A 45 -7.25 11.52 3.95
C VAL A 45 -5.90 11.85 4.56
N GLU A 46 -5.37 10.96 5.38
CA GLU A 46 -4.08 11.15 6.03
C GLU A 46 -2.94 10.64 5.14
N VAL A 47 -1.87 11.42 5.05
CA VAL A 47 -0.61 11.01 4.42
C VAL A 47 0.35 10.59 5.53
N SER A 48 0.41 9.29 5.79
CA SER A 48 1.19 8.72 6.89
C SER A 48 2.46 8.05 6.41
N THR A 49 3.51 8.12 7.21
CA THR A 49 4.74 7.35 6.98
C THR A 49 4.55 5.90 7.38
N LYS A 50 5.12 4.95 6.62
CA LYS A 50 5.16 3.54 7.02
C LYS A 50 6.36 3.20 7.89
N GLU A 51 7.46 3.92 7.70
CA GLU A 51 8.71 3.74 8.43
C GLU A 51 8.96 4.87 9.42
N SER A 52 9.70 4.58 10.49
CA SER A 52 10.16 5.59 11.42
C SER A 52 11.48 6.20 10.96
N GLY A 53 11.73 7.46 11.30
CA GLY A 53 12.98 8.14 10.95
C GLY A 53 12.87 9.66 11.05
N TYR A 54 13.94 10.34 10.64
CA TYR A 54 13.96 11.80 10.57
C TYR A 54 13.43 12.25 9.21
N ILE A 55 12.61 13.29 9.18
CA ILE A 55 12.19 13.90 7.91
C ILE A 55 13.39 14.66 7.33
N GLU A 56 13.92 14.20 6.20
CA GLU A 56 14.98 14.92 5.48
C GLU A 56 14.39 16.06 4.65
N GLU A 57 13.31 15.76 3.93
CA GLU A 57 12.61 16.69 3.05
C GLU A 57 11.11 16.50 3.21
N LEU A 58 10.37 17.60 3.29
CA LEU A 58 8.91 17.65 3.27
C LEU A 58 8.48 18.59 2.16
N PHE A 59 7.75 18.07 1.18
CA PHE A 59 7.38 18.80 -0.04
C PHE A 59 5.95 19.36 0.01
N LEU A 60 5.19 19.01 1.04
CA LEU A 60 3.82 19.46 1.21
C LEU A 60 3.76 20.80 1.94
N GLU A 61 2.94 21.70 1.41
CA GLU A 61 2.60 22.99 2.04
C GLU A 61 1.08 23.11 2.18
N GLU A 62 0.62 23.82 3.21
CA GLU A 62 -0.82 24.01 3.44
C GLU A 62 -1.47 24.80 2.29
N GLY A 63 -2.62 24.33 1.83
CA GLY A 63 -3.34 24.86 0.67
C GLY A 63 -2.80 24.40 -0.69
N MET A 64 -1.73 23.60 -0.73
CA MET A 64 -1.20 23.05 -1.97
C MET A 64 -2.11 21.95 -2.54
N ALA A 65 -2.39 22.00 -3.84
CA ALA A 65 -3.03 20.90 -4.55
C ALA A 65 -2.00 19.83 -4.90
N VAL A 66 -2.33 18.58 -4.64
CA VAL A 66 -1.46 17.41 -4.85
C VAL A 66 -2.20 16.30 -5.57
N HIS A 67 -1.44 15.45 -6.26
CA HIS A 67 -1.96 14.30 -6.99
C HIS A 67 -1.47 12.99 -6.37
N ALA A 68 -2.21 11.91 -6.60
CA ALA A 68 -1.85 10.58 -6.18
C ALA A 68 -0.48 10.18 -6.76
N GLY A 69 0.41 9.69 -5.89
CA GLY A 69 1.76 9.28 -6.25
C GLY A 69 2.83 10.37 -6.10
N ASP A 70 2.44 11.63 -5.94
CA ASP A 70 3.37 12.74 -5.66
C ASP A 70 4.18 12.43 -4.39
N VAL A 71 5.44 12.86 -4.38
CA VAL A 71 6.31 12.67 -3.21
C VAL A 71 5.91 13.69 -2.15
N ALA A 72 5.43 13.20 -1.01
CA ALA A 72 5.05 14.03 0.12
C ALA A 72 6.27 14.35 0.99
N ALA A 73 7.07 13.34 1.33
CA ALA A 73 8.24 13.49 2.18
C ALA A 73 9.30 12.42 1.89
N ARG A 74 10.53 12.68 2.30
CA ARG A 74 11.62 11.70 2.37
C ARG A 74 12.08 11.53 3.80
N ILE A 75 12.14 10.27 4.23
CA ILE A 75 12.57 9.89 5.58
C ILE A 75 14.01 9.36 5.51
N GLY A 76 14.87 9.91 6.35
CA GLY A 76 16.28 9.54 6.45
C GLY A 76 16.50 8.38 7.42
N ARG A 77 16.99 7.25 6.89
CA ARG A 77 17.36 6.04 7.64
C ARG A 77 18.60 5.37 7.04
N ARG A 78 19.77 5.88 7.38
CA ARG A 78 21.07 5.38 6.88
C ARG A 78 21.35 3.92 7.26
N ASP A 79 20.75 3.44 8.35
CA ASP A 79 20.82 2.06 8.79
C ASP A 79 20.09 1.10 7.84
N LEU A 80 18.97 1.53 7.22
CA LEU A 80 18.27 0.73 6.21
C LEU A 80 19.06 0.66 4.89
N ASP A 81 19.70 1.76 4.48
CA ASP A 81 20.61 1.73 3.32
C ASP A 81 21.79 0.78 3.54
N ALA A 82 22.38 0.80 4.74
CA ALA A 82 23.45 -0.11 5.10
C ALA A 82 22.97 -1.57 5.16
N ALA A 83 21.74 -1.81 5.60
CA ALA A 83 21.12 -3.13 5.63
C ALA A 83 20.87 -3.67 4.21
N LEU A 84 20.34 -2.83 3.31
CA LEU A 84 20.18 -3.16 1.89
C LEU A 84 21.51 -3.55 1.24
N LEU A 85 22.57 -2.79 1.49
CA LEU A 85 23.92 -3.08 0.97
C LEU A 85 24.46 -4.42 1.50
N ARG A 86 24.28 -4.70 2.80
CA ARG A 86 24.67 -5.97 3.43
C ARG A 86 23.97 -7.15 2.77
N ASP A 87 22.67 -7.03 2.52
CA ASP A 87 21.87 -8.13 1.99
C ASP A 87 22.10 -8.33 0.48
N ALA A 88 22.37 -7.25 -0.25
CA ALA A 88 22.80 -7.34 -1.65
C ALA A 88 24.15 -8.08 -1.78
N ALA A 89 25.08 -7.81 -0.86
CA ALA A 89 26.36 -8.53 -0.81
C ALA A 89 26.17 -10.02 -0.42
N ALA A 90 25.24 -10.31 0.50
CA ALA A 90 24.91 -11.69 0.86
C ALA A 90 24.29 -12.46 -0.31
N LEU A 91 23.41 -11.84 -1.09
CA LEU A 91 22.85 -12.41 -2.31
C LEU A 91 23.96 -12.69 -3.35
N ALA A 92 24.83 -11.72 -3.63
CA ALA A 92 25.93 -11.91 -4.58
C ALA A 92 26.87 -13.06 -4.17
N HIS A 93 27.12 -13.23 -2.86
CA HIS A 93 27.89 -14.35 -2.34
C HIS A 93 27.16 -15.71 -2.54
N ALA A 94 25.85 -15.75 -2.31
CA ALA A 94 25.03 -16.95 -2.53
C ALA A 94 25.00 -17.34 -4.03
N GLU A 95 24.85 -16.36 -4.92
CA GLU A 95 24.88 -16.56 -6.38
C GLU A 95 26.23 -17.09 -6.85
N THR A 96 27.33 -16.50 -6.35
CA THR A 96 28.69 -16.99 -6.64
C THR A 96 28.88 -18.43 -6.14
N SER A 97 28.30 -18.75 -4.99
CA SER A 97 28.35 -20.11 -4.44
C SER A 97 27.55 -21.11 -5.26
N LEU A 98 26.34 -20.74 -5.71
CA LEU A 98 25.56 -21.53 -6.65
C LEU A 98 26.32 -21.75 -7.97
N GLN A 99 26.94 -20.71 -8.52
CA GLN A 99 27.73 -20.82 -9.74
C GLN A 99 28.90 -21.78 -9.57
N ARG A 100 29.60 -21.73 -8.43
CA ARG A 100 30.68 -22.67 -8.08
C ARG A 100 30.15 -24.11 -8.03
N THR A 101 29.04 -24.35 -7.34
CA THR A 101 28.43 -25.68 -7.25
C THR A 101 27.97 -26.19 -8.62
N ARG A 102 27.34 -25.34 -9.44
CA ARG A 102 26.93 -25.72 -10.82
C ARG A 102 28.11 -26.00 -11.75
N SER A 103 29.21 -25.28 -11.58
CA SER A 103 30.42 -25.47 -12.39
C SER A 103 31.13 -26.79 -12.06
N GLY A 104 30.89 -27.35 -10.87
CA GLY A 104 31.46 -28.62 -10.45
C GLY A 104 32.98 -28.60 -10.37
N ASN A 105 33.60 -29.71 -10.77
CA ASN A 105 35.06 -29.89 -10.74
C ASN A 105 35.74 -29.10 -11.85
N ARG A 106 36.99 -28.69 -11.60
CA ARG A 106 37.75 -27.90 -12.57
C ARG A 106 38.17 -28.77 -13.76
N ALA A 107 38.33 -28.15 -14.93
CA ALA A 107 38.74 -28.86 -16.14
C ALA A 107 40.12 -29.53 -15.98
N GLU A 108 41.02 -28.92 -15.20
CA GLU A 108 42.33 -29.46 -14.85
C GLU A 108 42.23 -30.73 -13.99
N GLU A 109 41.26 -30.77 -13.07
CA GLU A 109 41.02 -31.92 -12.19
C GLU A 109 40.44 -33.09 -12.99
N ILE A 110 39.48 -32.81 -13.88
CA ILE A 110 38.90 -33.81 -14.79
C ILE A 110 39.98 -34.36 -15.72
N ARG A 111 40.85 -33.49 -16.28
CA ARG A 111 41.96 -33.92 -17.12
C ARG A 111 42.97 -34.78 -16.36
N ALA A 112 43.32 -34.40 -15.13
CA ALA A 112 44.21 -35.19 -14.30
C ALA A 112 43.64 -36.58 -13.99
N ALA A 113 42.33 -36.69 -13.72
CA ALA A 113 41.64 -37.96 -13.55
C ALA A 113 41.69 -38.80 -14.84
N ALA A 114 41.41 -38.19 -16.00
CA ALA A 114 41.46 -38.86 -17.29
C ALA A 114 42.86 -39.42 -17.63
N GLU A 115 43.94 -38.68 -17.33
CA GLU A 115 45.30 -39.18 -17.53
C GLU A 115 45.65 -40.34 -16.59
N ARG A 116 45.17 -40.32 -15.32
CA ARG A 116 45.31 -41.47 -14.41
C ARG A 116 44.58 -42.71 -14.92
N THR A 117 43.36 -42.54 -15.45
CA THR A 117 42.62 -43.64 -16.08
C THR A 117 43.34 -44.15 -17.32
N ARG A 118 43.91 -43.27 -18.16
CA ARG A 118 44.70 -43.67 -19.33
C ARG A 118 45.93 -44.50 -18.94
N ALA A 119 46.66 -44.08 -17.91
CA ALA A 119 47.79 -44.84 -17.39
C ALA A 119 47.37 -46.21 -16.83
N ALA A 120 46.26 -46.27 -16.06
CA ALA A 120 45.73 -47.52 -15.54
C ALA A 120 45.25 -48.46 -16.66
N ARG A 121 44.66 -47.91 -17.74
CA ARG A 121 44.23 -48.66 -18.92
C ARG A 121 45.41 -49.30 -19.63
N ALA A 122 46.49 -48.55 -19.86
CA ALA A 122 47.71 -49.09 -20.48
C ALA A 122 48.33 -50.21 -19.63
N ALA A 123 48.32 -50.08 -18.30
CA ALA A 123 48.80 -51.13 -17.40
C ALA A 123 47.93 -52.40 -17.46
N ALA A 124 46.60 -52.26 -17.48
CA ALA A 124 45.66 -53.36 -17.64
C ALA A 124 45.80 -54.05 -19.00
N GLU A 125 45.92 -53.30 -20.09
CA GLU A 125 46.15 -53.85 -21.44
C GLU A 125 47.44 -54.68 -21.50
N LYS A 126 48.53 -54.18 -20.90
CA LYS A 126 49.78 -54.93 -20.79
C LYS A 126 49.59 -56.23 -20.01
N ALA A 127 49.00 -56.16 -18.82
CA ALA A 127 48.81 -57.33 -17.95
C ALA A 127 47.87 -58.38 -18.59
N ASN A 128 46.83 -57.94 -19.30
CA ASN A 128 45.95 -58.81 -20.08
C ASN A 128 46.70 -59.51 -21.22
N ALA A 129 47.56 -58.79 -21.95
CA ALA A 129 48.38 -59.38 -23.00
C ALA A 129 49.43 -60.37 -22.44
N ASP A 130 50.05 -60.04 -21.30
CA ASP A 130 50.97 -60.94 -20.59
C ASP A 130 50.27 -62.22 -20.12
N TYR A 131 49.07 -62.10 -19.55
CA TYR A 131 48.25 -63.25 -19.15
C TYR A 131 47.83 -64.12 -20.35
N ALA A 132 47.41 -63.50 -21.46
CA ALA A 132 47.03 -64.22 -22.67
C ALA A 132 48.22 -65.01 -23.24
N ARG A 133 49.42 -64.41 -23.26
CA ARG A 133 50.67 -65.12 -23.59
C ARG A 133 50.96 -66.25 -22.61
N GLY A 134 50.85 -66.00 -21.31
CA GLY A 134 51.05 -67.00 -20.26
C GLY A 134 50.11 -68.21 -20.40
N THR A 135 48.87 -67.98 -20.86
CA THR A 135 47.87 -69.02 -21.09
C THR A 135 48.30 -69.98 -22.21
N ALA A 136 48.85 -69.45 -23.30
CA ALA A 136 49.42 -70.29 -24.36
C ALA A 136 50.68 -71.04 -23.88
N LEU A 137 51.58 -70.35 -23.17
CA LEU A 137 52.85 -70.94 -22.71
C LEU A 137 52.66 -72.04 -21.67
N ILE A 138 51.67 -71.96 -20.77
CA ILE A 138 51.42 -73.03 -19.80
C ILE A 138 50.79 -74.26 -20.45
N ALA A 139 49.95 -74.07 -21.48
CA ALA A 139 49.40 -75.17 -22.28
C ALA A 139 50.52 -75.95 -23.00
N ASP A 140 51.56 -75.26 -23.46
CA ASP A 140 52.74 -75.83 -24.10
C ASP A 140 53.79 -76.35 -23.10
N GLY A 141 53.55 -76.25 -21.79
CA GLY A 141 54.49 -76.67 -20.73
C GLY A 141 55.74 -75.78 -20.58
N ALA A 142 55.74 -74.58 -21.15
CA ALA A 142 56.89 -73.67 -21.19
C ALA A 142 57.08 -72.80 -19.93
N ILE A 143 56.08 -72.72 -19.03
CA ILE A 143 56.15 -71.99 -17.76
C ILE A 143 55.56 -72.82 -16.61
N SER A 144 55.93 -72.48 -15.36
CA SER A 144 55.39 -73.14 -14.16
C SER A 144 53.99 -72.62 -13.78
N GLN A 145 53.24 -73.42 -13.02
CA GLN A 145 51.94 -73.01 -12.45
C GLN A 145 52.07 -71.73 -11.62
N GLN A 146 53.10 -71.61 -10.79
CA GLN A 146 53.36 -70.42 -9.98
C GLN A 146 53.59 -69.17 -10.84
N ALA A 147 54.30 -69.30 -11.97
CA ALA A 147 54.51 -68.17 -12.89
C ALA A 147 53.20 -67.74 -13.57
N PHE A 148 52.36 -68.71 -13.95
CA PHE A 148 51.03 -68.41 -14.51
C PHE A 148 50.09 -67.77 -13.49
N ASP A 149 50.07 -68.26 -12.25
CA ASP A 149 49.25 -67.69 -11.18
C ASP A 149 49.67 -66.24 -10.87
N ALA A 150 50.97 -65.92 -10.92
CA ALA A 150 51.46 -64.54 -10.79
C ALA A 150 50.99 -63.63 -11.94
N LEU A 151 50.94 -64.13 -13.18
CA LEU A 151 50.39 -63.38 -14.33
C LEU A 151 48.88 -63.15 -14.17
N ARG A 152 48.15 -64.15 -13.67
CA ARG A 152 46.72 -64.05 -13.37
C ARG A 152 46.46 -62.98 -12.31
N GLU A 153 47.20 -63.01 -11.21
CA GLU A 153 47.08 -62.04 -10.13
C GLU A 153 47.43 -60.61 -10.59
N ALA A 154 48.49 -60.47 -11.39
CA ALA A 154 48.89 -59.18 -11.96
C ALA A 154 47.79 -58.59 -12.86
N ARG A 155 47.16 -59.41 -13.71
CA ARG A 155 45.99 -59.01 -14.51
C ARG A 155 44.82 -58.59 -13.62
N ASP A 156 44.43 -59.44 -12.68
CA ASP A 156 43.26 -59.19 -11.82
C ASP A 156 43.42 -57.90 -11.00
N THR A 157 44.65 -57.62 -10.55
CA THR A 157 45.03 -56.38 -9.86
C THR A 157 44.96 -55.16 -10.79
N ALA A 158 45.51 -55.27 -12.01
CA ALA A 158 45.51 -54.18 -12.98
C ALA A 158 44.09 -53.82 -13.45
N ASP A 159 43.24 -54.82 -13.70
CA ASP A 159 41.83 -54.63 -14.06
C ASP A 159 41.03 -54.00 -12.91
N ALA A 160 41.29 -54.42 -11.66
CA ALA A 160 40.67 -53.81 -10.48
C ALA A 160 41.07 -52.33 -10.32
N ASN A 161 42.34 -52.01 -10.53
CA ASN A 161 42.83 -50.63 -10.50
C ASN A 161 42.23 -49.79 -11.64
N LEU A 162 42.12 -50.33 -12.85
CA LEU A 162 41.44 -49.64 -13.96
C LEU A 162 39.99 -49.29 -13.60
N ARG A 163 39.21 -50.26 -13.10
CA ARG A 163 37.83 -50.04 -12.67
C ARG A 163 37.73 -48.93 -11.60
N ALA A 164 38.63 -48.94 -10.62
CA ALA A 164 38.67 -47.90 -9.59
C ALA A 164 38.94 -46.50 -10.18
N ARG A 165 39.86 -46.37 -11.16
CA ARG A 165 40.16 -45.09 -11.82
C ARG A 165 39.05 -44.61 -12.75
N GLU A 166 38.38 -45.52 -13.45
CA GLU A 166 37.22 -45.20 -14.27
C GLU A 166 36.06 -44.63 -13.43
N GLU A 167 35.80 -45.20 -12.25
CA GLU A 167 34.79 -44.68 -11.33
C GLU A 167 35.18 -43.33 -10.71
N GLU A 168 36.46 -43.13 -10.36
CA GLU A 168 36.99 -41.82 -9.92
C GLU A 168 36.80 -40.75 -11.00
N GLN A 169 37.14 -41.05 -12.26
CA GLN A 169 36.94 -40.14 -13.38
C GLN A 169 35.45 -39.84 -13.60
N ARG A 170 34.56 -40.85 -13.58
CA ARG A 170 33.12 -40.64 -13.69
C ARG A 170 32.55 -39.76 -12.57
N LEU A 171 33.09 -39.87 -11.36
CA LEU A 171 32.69 -38.99 -10.26
C LEU A 171 33.10 -37.54 -10.54
N MET A 172 34.32 -37.34 -11.04
CA MET A 172 34.82 -36.01 -11.41
C MET A 172 34.02 -35.37 -12.56
N GLU A 173 33.66 -36.16 -13.57
CA GLU A 173 32.86 -35.72 -14.72
C GLU A 173 31.40 -35.40 -14.35
N ARG A 174 30.82 -36.13 -13.38
CA ARG A 174 29.46 -35.86 -12.88
C ARG A 174 29.37 -34.55 -12.10
N GLY A 175 30.45 -34.10 -11.48
CA GLY A 175 30.48 -32.85 -10.74
C GLY A 175 29.64 -32.89 -9.45
N SER A 176 29.00 -31.77 -9.14
CA SER A 176 28.18 -31.62 -7.93
C SER A 176 26.86 -32.37 -8.02
N ARG A 177 26.34 -32.81 -6.87
CA ARG A 177 25.08 -33.53 -6.80
C ARG A 177 23.89 -32.59 -7.03
N SER A 178 22.79 -33.12 -7.54
CA SER A 178 21.55 -32.35 -7.74
C SER A 178 21.05 -31.72 -6.44
N GLU A 179 21.19 -32.43 -5.32
CA GLU A 179 20.80 -31.97 -3.99
C GLU A 179 21.64 -30.78 -3.55
N ASP A 180 22.93 -30.76 -3.86
CA ASP A 180 23.84 -29.64 -3.53
C ASP A 180 23.49 -28.40 -4.36
N ILE A 181 23.18 -28.59 -5.65
CA ILE A 181 22.71 -27.50 -6.53
C ILE A 181 21.39 -26.95 -6.01
N GLN A 182 20.43 -27.82 -5.69
CA GLN A 182 19.13 -27.41 -5.15
C GLN A 182 19.28 -26.64 -3.83
N MET A 183 20.12 -27.12 -2.90
CA MET A 183 20.39 -26.38 -1.65
C MET A 183 20.95 -24.98 -1.92
N ALA A 184 21.88 -24.84 -2.88
CA ALA A 184 22.43 -23.54 -3.25
C ALA A 184 21.39 -22.63 -3.95
N GLU A 185 20.46 -23.19 -4.71
CA GLU A 185 19.35 -22.43 -5.31
C GLU A 185 18.36 -21.92 -4.27
N GLU A 186 18.02 -22.75 -3.28
CA GLU A 186 17.18 -22.32 -2.14
C GLU A 186 17.89 -21.26 -1.30
N ASP A 187 19.23 -21.32 -1.20
CA ASP A 187 20.03 -20.30 -0.54
C ASP A 187 19.90 -18.94 -1.23
N VAL A 188 20.06 -18.91 -2.56
CA VAL A 188 19.84 -17.71 -3.37
C VAL A 188 18.42 -17.18 -3.19
N ARG A 189 17.39 -18.03 -3.30
CA ARG A 189 15.99 -17.61 -3.11
C ARG A 189 15.75 -17.02 -1.72
N ARG A 190 16.36 -17.59 -0.68
CA ARG A 190 16.28 -17.06 0.69
C ARG A 190 16.91 -15.67 0.79
N GLN A 191 18.11 -15.48 0.22
CA GLN A 191 18.77 -14.16 0.25
C GLN A 191 18.02 -13.11 -0.59
N GLN A 192 17.42 -13.51 -1.72
CA GLN A 192 16.54 -12.65 -2.50
C GLN A 192 15.33 -12.18 -1.70
N ALA A 193 14.68 -13.08 -0.94
CA ALA A 193 13.55 -12.72 -0.10
C ALA A 193 13.94 -11.74 1.02
N ILE A 194 15.11 -11.92 1.63
CA ILE A 194 15.64 -11.01 2.65
C ILE A 194 15.92 -9.63 2.03
N LEU A 195 16.61 -9.58 0.89
CA LEU A 195 16.88 -8.33 0.17
C LEU A 195 15.59 -7.59 -0.22
N ALA A 196 14.54 -8.32 -0.60
CA ALA A 196 13.25 -7.74 -0.96
C ALA A 196 12.56 -7.04 0.23
N ILE A 197 12.73 -7.57 1.45
CA ILE A 197 12.19 -6.94 2.68
C ILE A 197 12.86 -5.58 2.90
N ASP A 198 14.19 -5.56 2.93
CA ASP A 198 14.95 -4.33 3.17
C ASP A 198 14.78 -3.31 2.02
N SER A 199 14.66 -3.79 0.76
CA SER A 199 14.33 -2.94 -0.39
C SER A 199 12.94 -2.32 -0.28
N SER A 200 11.95 -3.05 0.25
CA SER A 200 10.62 -2.50 0.48
C SER A 200 10.66 -1.42 1.57
N ALA A 201 11.38 -1.67 2.67
CA ALA A 201 11.54 -0.70 3.75
C ALA A 201 12.21 0.60 3.24
N VAL A 202 13.27 0.49 2.43
CA VAL A 202 13.92 1.66 1.81
C VAL A 202 12.97 2.39 0.84
N SER A 203 12.17 1.66 0.05
CA SER A 203 11.17 2.30 -0.81
C SER A 203 10.10 3.05 0.00
N ASP A 204 9.71 2.51 1.15
CA ASP A 204 8.71 3.09 2.05
C ASP A 204 9.22 4.33 2.81
N LEU A 205 10.53 4.64 2.74
CA LEU A 205 11.08 5.93 3.20
C LEU A 205 10.65 7.12 2.33
N THR A 206 10.23 6.87 1.09
CA THR A 206 9.61 7.89 0.24
C THR A 206 8.10 7.85 0.45
N VAL A 207 7.60 8.77 1.27
CA VAL A 207 6.18 8.88 1.53
C VAL A 207 5.50 9.52 0.33
N ARG A 208 4.46 8.88 -0.19
CA ARG A 208 3.70 9.34 -1.35
C ARG A 208 2.28 9.69 -0.99
N VAL A 209 1.72 10.63 -1.74
CA VAL A 209 0.31 11.03 -1.64
C VAL A 209 -0.59 9.88 -2.09
N PRO A 210 -1.56 9.42 -1.28
CA PRO A 210 -2.40 8.26 -1.60
C PRO A 210 -3.53 8.59 -2.57
N LYS A 211 -3.98 9.85 -2.63
CA LYS A 211 -5.09 10.32 -3.47
C LYS A 211 -4.91 11.81 -3.77
N ASP A 212 -5.41 12.24 -4.93
CA ASP A 212 -5.57 13.66 -5.26
C ASP A 212 -6.32 14.41 -4.15
N GLY A 213 -5.89 15.64 -3.89
CA GLY A 213 -6.52 16.48 -2.87
C GLY A 213 -5.79 17.78 -2.65
N VAL A 214 -6.23 18.51 -1.63
CA VAL A 214 -5.57 19.75 -1.16
C VAL A 214 -5.06 19.53 0.25
N VAL A 215 -3.82 19.95 0.53
CA VAL A 215 -3.24 19.85 1.87
C VAL A 215 -3.98 20.79 2.82
N LEU A 216 -4.65 20.21 3.82
CA LEU A 216 -5.36 20.95 4.86
C LEU A 216 -4.41 21.36 5.99
N THR A 217 -3.63 20.41 6.52
CA THR A 217 -2.67 20.67 7.59
C THR A 217 -1.34 19.98 7.29
N LYS A 218 -0.26 20.65 7.68
CA LYS A 218 1.09 20.08 7.75
C LYS A 218 1.44 19.86 9.22
N ASN A 219 1.66 18.61 9.63
CA ASN A 219 1.75 18.26 11.05
C ASN A 219 3.20 18.26 11.60
N TYR A 220 4.21 18.35 10.73
CA TYR A 220 5.63 18.22 11.05
C TYR A 220 6.49 19.14 10.18
N GLU A 221 7.71 19.44 10.63
CA GLU A 221 8.74 20.13 9.85
C GLU A 221 9.96 19.24 9.52
N PRO A 222 10.75 19.57 8.47
CA PRO A 222 12.02 18.92 8.20
C PRO A 222 12.96 18.93 9.42
N GLY A 223 13.62 17.80 9.67
CA GLY A 223 14.49 17.58 10.82
C GLY A 223 13.80 16.95 12.04
N GLU A 224 12.47 16.87 12.05
CA GLU A 224 11.73 16.20 13.11
C GLU A 224 11.75 14.67 12.96
N PHE A 225 11.62 13.97 14.09
CA PHE A 225 11.55 12.51 14.13
C PHE A 225 10.11 12.03 14.14
N VAL A 226 9.78 11.10 13.25
CA VAL A 226 8.45 10.51 13.12
C VAL A 226 8.47 9.00 13.36
N ARG A 227 7.35 8.47 13.87
CA ARG A 227 7.14 7.04 14.04
C ARG A 227 6.32 6.49 12.87
N ALA A 228 6.46 5.18 12.63
CA ALA A 228 5.62 4.46 11.69
C ALA A 228 4.13 4.67 12.03
N GLY A 229 3.32 4.95 11.00
CA GLY A 229 1.89 5.20 11.10
C GLY A 229 1.50 6.65 11.43
N THR A 230 2.46 7.53 11.73
CA THR A 230 2.16 8.93 12.05
C THR A 230 1.76 9.73 10.80
N PRO A 231 0.66 10.50 10.83
CA PRO A 231 0.23 11.34 9.71
C PRO A 231 1.10 12.60 9.60
N LEU A 232 1.82 12.73 8.48
CA LEU A 232 2.66 13.89 8.17
C LEU A 232 1.82 15.09 7.71
N ALA A 233 0.74 14.82 7.00
CA ALA A 233 -0.19 15.83 6.51
C ALA A 233 -1.62 15.26 6.42
N THR A 234 -2.60 16.15 6.47
CA THR A 234 -4.01 15.83 6.22
C THR A 234 -4.40 16.43 4.88
N LEU A 235 -4.93 15.62 3.97
CA LEU A 235 -5.51 16.07 2.70
C LEU A 235 -7.02 16.15 2.82
N ILE A 236 -7.63 17.04 2.05
CA ILE A 236 -9.06 17.08 1.81
C ILE A 236 -9.35 16.82 0.33
N ASP A 237 -10.41 16.08 0.06
CA ASP A 237 -10.94 15.94 -1.29
C ASP A 237 -11.83 17.15 -1.62
N PRO A 238 -11.43 18.05 -2.55
CA PRO A 238 -12.19 19.25 -2.86
C PRO A 238 -13.51 18.95 -3.57
N GLN A 239 -13.69 17.74 -4.13
CA GLN A 239 -14.91 17.30 -4.80
C GLN A 239 -15.90 16.61 -3.85
N ASP A 240 -15.47 16.29 -2.63
CA ASP A 240 -16.29 15.56 -1.66
C ASP A 240 -16.47 16.37 -0.37
N ILE A 241 -17.35 17.36 -0.48
CA ILE A 241 -17.67 18.35 0.54
C ILE A 241 -19.16 18.25 0.87
N TRP A 242 -19.47 18.37 2.17
CA TRP A 242 -20.83 18.41 2.67
C TRP A 242 -20.98 19.43 3.79
N VAL A 243 -22.20 19.90 4.01
CA VAL A 243 -22.55 20.64 5.23
C VAL A 243 -23.13 19.65 6.22
N LYS A 244 -22.53 19.55 7.41
CA LYS A 244 -23.05 18.77 8.54
C LYS A 244 -24.00 19.65 9.34
N VAL A 245 -25.29 19.33 9.32
CA VAL A 245 -26.33 19.97 10.14
C VAL A 245 -26.93 18.98 11.14
N TYR A 246 -27.56 19.50 12.19
CA TYR A 246 -28.21 18.70 13.22
C TYR A 246 -29.72 18.91 13.16
N VAL A 247 -30.48 17.84 12.95
CA VAL A 247 -31.94 17.86 12.93
C VAL A 247 -32.50 17.21 14.19
N THR A 248 -33.61 17.73 14.69
CA THR A 248 -34.36 17.14 15.81
C THR A 248 -35.31 16.03 15.31
N THR A 249 -35.80 15.19 16.22
CA THR A 249 -36.64 14.02 15.89
C THR A 249 -37.96 14.36 15.19
N ASP A 250 -38.51 15.53 15.45
CA ASP A 250 -39.74 16.03 14.82
C ASP A 250 -39.56 16.30 13.32
N VAL A 251 -38.38 16.76 12.90
CA VAL A 251 -38.05 17.01 11.48
C VAL A 251 -37.51 15.75 10.80
N LEU A 252 -36.85 14.86 11.57
CA LEU A 252 -36.25 13.62 11.06
C LEU A 252 -37.27 12.70 10.36
N GLY A 253 -38.53 12.69 10.81
CA GLY A 253 -39.59 11.84 10.26
C GLY A 253 -39.87 12.07 8.77
N ASP A 254 -39.70 13.31 8.30
CA ASP A 254 -40.02 13.74 6.94
C ASP A 254 -38.79 13.79 6.02
N LEU A 255 -37.59 13.59 6.59
CA LEU A 255 -36.33 13.64 5.85
C LEU A 255 -35.96 12.27 5.27
N ARG A 256 -35.54 12.24 4.00
CA ARG A 256 -35.01 11.04 3.34
C ARG A 256 -33.70 11.36 2.63
N ILE A 257 -32.87 10.32 2.47
CA ILE A 257 -31.69 10.39 1.61
C ILE A 257 -32.16 10.71 0.18
N GLY A 258 -31.50 11.67 -0.46
CA GLY A 258 -31.84 12.20 -1.78
C GLY A 258 -32.72 13.46 -1.77
N ASN A 259 -33.17 13.94 -0.61
CA ASN A 259 -33.95 15.18 -0.55
C ASN A 259 -33.11 16.37 -1.04
N PRO A 260 -33.68 17.27 -1.86
CA PRO A 260 -33.02 18.51 -2.24
C PRO A 260 -32.89 19.44 -1.03
N ALA A 261 -31.84 20.24 -1.03
CA ALA A 261 -31.59 21.25 -0.01
C ALA A 261 -30.96 22.50 -0.65
N LYS A 262 -31.17 23.66 -0.03
CA LYS A 262 -30.51 24.90 -0.42
C LYS A 262 -29.52 25.29 0.66
N ILE A 263 -28.29 25.56 0.26
CA ILE A 263 -27.20 25.92 1.16
C ILE A 263 -26.89 27.40 0.96
N TYR A 264 -26.91 28.15 2.06
CA TYR A 264 -26.57 29.56 2.12
C TYR A 264 -25.26 29.72 2.86
N ILE A 265 -24.36 30.53 2.31
CA ILE A 265 -23.06 30.83 2.89
C ILE A 265 -22.99 32.33 3.09
N ASP A 266 -22.43 32.74 4.23
CA ASP A 266 -22.19 34.15 4.52
C ASP A 266 -21.33 34.80 3.41
N GLY A 267 -21.87 35.84 2.78
CA GLY A 267 -21.20 36.59 1.72
C GLY A 267 -21.58 36.21 0.29
N GLN A 268 -22.45 35.20 0.09
CA GLN A 268 -23.04 34.88 -1.21
C GLN A 268 -24.56 35.10 -1.19
N ALA A 269 -25.08 35.78 -2.22
CA ALA A 269 -26.51 36.10 -2.31
C ALA A 269 -27.36 34.94 -2.86
N GLU A 270 -26.75 34.05 -3.65
CA GLU A 270 -27.42 32.91 -4.27
C GLU A 270 -27.18 31.63 -3.46
N ALA A 271 -28.23 30.82 -3.32
CA ALA A 271 -28.12 29.52 -2.66
C ALA A 271 -27.41 28.51 -3.57
N LEU A 272 -26.57 27.67 -2.98
CA LEU A 272 -25.99 26.51 -3.66
C LEU A 272 -26.96 25.33 -3.57
N PRO A 273 -27.18 24.60 -4.68
CA PRO A 273 -27.96 23.36 -4.63
C PRO A 273 -27.19 22.29 -3.85
N GLY A 274 -27.87 21.66 -2.91
CA GLY A 274 -27.36 20.54 -2.13
C GLY A 274 -28.31 19.35 -2.16
N THR A 275 -27.84 18.20 -1.72
CA THR A 275 -28.65 16.98 -1.60
C THR A 275 -28.29 16.23 -0.34
N VAL A 276 -29.29 15.74 0.38
CA VAL A 276 -29.08 14.91 1.57
C VAL A 276 -28.49 13.56 1.16
N THR A 277 -27.27 13.25 1.60
CA THR A 277 -26.58 12.00 1.25
C THR A 277 -26.53 11.02 2.41
N GLU A 278 -26.55 11.52 3.65
CA GLU A 278 -26.46 10.68 4.85
C GLU A 278 -27.29 11.28 5.98
N ILE A 279 -27.98 10.40 6.70
CA ILE A 279 -28.67 10.70 7.96
C ILE A 279 -28.06 9.72 8.97
N SER A 280 -27.48 10.23 10.04
CA SER A 280 -26.84 9.40 11.07
C SER A 280 -27.86 8.49 11.75
N ASP A 281 -27.55 7.22 11.92
CA ASP A 281 -28.37 6.28 12.67
C ASP A 281 -28.26 6.50 14.20
N ALA A 282 -27.19 7.16 14.64
CA ALA A 282 -26.92 7.47 16.03
C ALA A 282 -27.28 8.93 16.34
N ALA A 283 -27.98 9.13 17.47
CA ALA A 283 -28.23 10.46 18.00
C ALA A 283 -26.97 11.02 18.69
N GLU A 284 -26.67 12.29 18.44
CA GLU A 284 -25.64 13.06 19.11
C GLU A 284 -26.27 14.03 20.12
N PHE A 285 -25.57 14.33 21.22
CA PHE A 285 -26.01 15.36 22.16
C PHE A 285 -25.41 16.70 21.74
N THR A 286 -26.23 17.75 21.58
CA THR A 286 -25.69 19.09 21.40
C THR A 286 -25.00 19.53 22.69
N LEU A 287 -23.67 19.59 22.70
CA LEU A 287 -22.88 20.19 23.77
C LEU A 287 -23.06 21.73 23.74
N ARG A 288 -24.25 22.22 24.10
CA ARG A 288 -24.45 23.62 24.47
C ARG A 288 -24.66 23.69 25.98
N GLN A 289 -23.94 24.58 26.64
CA GLN A 289 -24.24 24.94 28.03
C GLN A 289 -25.64 25.57 28.06
N SER A 290 -26.66 24.76 28.37
CA SER A 290 -28.03 25.21 28.48
C SER A 290 -28.35 25.65 29.92
N ILE A 291 -29.00 26.82 30.02
CA ILE A 291 -29.35 27.50 31.28
C ILE A 291 -30.85 27.32 31.59
N THR A 292 -31.57 26.38 30.96
CA THR A 292 -33.01 26.15 31.24
C THR A 292 -33.39 24.66 31.34
N LYS A 293 -34.57 24.39 31.94
CA LYS A 293 -35.03 23.04 32.33
C LYS A 293 -35.49 22.16 31.15
N ASN A 294 -35.86 22.76 30.01
CA ASN A 294 -36.39 22.06 28.83
C ASN A 294 -35.36 21.80 27.72
N GLU A 295 -34.23 22.50 27.73
CA GLU A 295 -33.20 22.42 26.68
C GLU A 295 -32.20 21.27 26.89
N ARG A 296 -32.36 20.45 27.93
CA ARG A 296 -31.38 19.41 28.36
C ARG A 296 -31.59 18.01 27.75
N ALA A 297 -32.55 17.81 26.85
CA ALA A 297 -32.83 16.46 26.33
C ALA A 297 -33.34 16.42 24.88
N ASN A 298 -32.81 17.27 23.99
CA ASN A 298 -33.08 17.11 22.56
C ASN A 298 -31.98 16.24 21.94
N LEU A 299 -32.33 15.00 21.61
CA LEU A 299 -31.52 14.17 20.73
C LEU A 299 -31.54 14.78 19.34
N VAL A 300 -30.37 15.07 18.79
CA VAL A 300 -30.23 15.52 17.41
C VAL A 300 -29.54 14.46 16.57
N PHE A 301 -29.89 14.40 15.31
CA PHE A 301 -29.29 13.50 14.34
C PHE A 301 -28.50 14.32 13.34
N ALA A 302 -27.26 13.90 13.10
CA ALA A 302 -26.44 14.55 12.09
C ALA A 302 -26.96 14.20 10.69
N VAL A 303 -27.09 15.21 9.85
CA VAL A 303 -27.45 15.08 8.44
C VAL A 303 -26.33 15.69 7.60
N LYS A 304 -25.85 14.94 6.62
CA LYS A 304 -24.87 15.41 5.64
C LYS A 304 -25.58 15.84 4.38
N VAL A 305 -25.38 17.09 4.01
CA VAL A 305 -25.90 17.65 2.76
C VAL A 305 -24.72 17.87 1.83
N ALA A 306 -24.58 17.01 0.83
CA ALA A 306 -23.53 17.13 -0.17
C ALA A 306 -23.78 18.37 -1.04
N VAL A 307 -22.69 19.03 -1.41
CA VAL A 307 -22.72 20.27 -2.18
C VAL A 307 -21.64 20.23 -3.25
N ASP A 308 -22.00 20.64 -4.45
CA ASP A 308 -21.03 20.80 -5.52
C ASP A 308 -20.14 22.02 -5.24
N ASN A 309 -18.85 21.77 -5.02
CA ASN A 309 -17.84 22.80 -4.80
C ASN A 309 -16.87 22.94 -5.98
N ALA A 310 -17.35 22.77 -7.23
CA ALA A 310 -16.53 22.97 -8.43
C ALA A 310 -15.80 24.33 -8.48
N ALA A 311 -16.39 25.38 -7.89
CA ALA A 311 -15.80 26.71 -7.83
C ALA A 311 -14.77 26.91 -6.69
N GLY A 312 -14.59 25.92 -5.80
CA GLY A 312 -13.64 26.00 -4.68
C GLY A 312 -13.96 27.05 -3.61
N ILE A 313 -15.22 27.49 -3.55
CA ILE A 313 -15.70 28.56 -2.66
C ILE A 313 -15.78 28.03 -1.22
N LEU A 314 -16.28 26.80 -1.06
CA LEU A 314 -16.47 26.16 0.23
C LEU A 314 -15.15 25.63 0.77
N LYS A 315 -14.81 26.05 1.98
CA LYS A 315 -13.67 25.53 2.74
C LYS A 315 -14.16 24.82 4.00
N PRO A 316 -13.55 23.69 4.38
CA PRO A 316 -13.88 23.03 5.63
C PRO A 316 -13.76 23.98 6.83
N GLY A 317 -14.75 23.94 7.71
CA GLY A 317 -14.87 24.83 8.87
C GLY A 317 -15.72 26.09 8.64
N MET A 318 -16.11 26.40 7.40
CA MET A 318 -17.04 27.50 7.14
C MET A 318 -18.43 27.19 7.73
N PRO A 319 -19.07 28.15 8.43
CA PRO A 319 -20.49 28.02 8.77
C PRO A 319 -21.33 28.15 7.50
N ALA A 320 -22.40 27.36 7.43
CA ALA A 320 -23.37 27.45 6.34
C ALA A 320 -24.76 27.13 6.89
N ASP A 321 -25.76 27.86 6.41
CA ASP A 321 -27.15 27.60 6.73
C ASP A 321 -27.77 26.71 5.65
N VAL A 322 -28.51 25.68 6.08
CA VAL A 322 -29.16 24.73 5.18
C VAL A 322 -30.65 24.82 5.36
N ASP A 323 -31.33 25.08 4.26
CA ASP A 323 -32.78 24.97 4.12
C ASP A 323 -33.08 23.59 3.52
N LEU A 324 -33.65 22.72 4.34
CA LEU A 324 -34.07 21.38 3.93
C LEU A 324 -35.46 21.49 3.31
N GLU A 325 -35.59 21.18 2.02
CA GLU A 325 -36.91 21.11 1.39
C GLU A 325 -37.62 19.84 1.88
N LEU A 326 -38.36 20.00 2.99
CA LEU A 326 -39.24 18.97 3.51
C LEU A 326 -40.42 18.84 2.55
N ARG A 327 -40.78 17.61 2.18
CA ARG A 327 -42.03 17.38 1.47
C ARG A 327 -43.17 17.69 2.43
N ASP A 328 -43.89 18.77 2.18
CA ASP A 328 -45.19 19.00 2.81
C ASP A 328 -46.02 17.72 2.68
N GLY A 329 -46.33 17.13 3.84
CA GLY A 329 -47.16 15.94 3.91
C GLY A 329 -48.46 16.14 3.14
N GLN A 330 -48.80 15.16 2.30
CA GLN A 330 -50.18 14.95 1.87
C GLN A 330 -51.03 14.47 3.05
#